data_AF-A0A5C7GX44-F1
#
_entry.id   AF-A0A5C7GX44-F1
#
_cell.length_a   1.000
_cell.length_b   1.000
_cell.length_c   1.000
_cell.angle_alpha   90.00
_cell.angle_beta   90.00
_cell.angle_gamma   90.00
#
_symmetry.space_group_name_H-M   'P 1'
#
loop_
_entity.id
_entity.type
_entity.pdbx_description
1 polymer ?
#
loop_
_entity_poly.entity_id
_entity_poly.type
_entity_poly.pdbx_seq_one_letter_code
_entity_poly.pdbx_strand_id
1 'polypeptide(L)'
;MRVKVRLDISKSLKRWLRLKLGKSDEVTKVNLKYERLPEFCFASGKVGHGIKECLDEEARKTGFDGFPNKFGSWLNASLPDRVKPRFGSQTFESSLKRSRSLEALREIEGDGSVS
;
A
#
# COMPACT_ATOMS: atom_id res chain seq x y z
N MET A 1 -0.27 24.87 8.76
CA MET A 1 -1.39 24.71 9.72
C MET A 1 -1.59 23.22 9.99
N ARG A 2 -1.75 22.80 11.26
CA ARG A 2 -2.03 21.41 11.66
C ARG A 2 -3.22 21.40 12.62
N VAL A 3 -4.16 20.49 12.44
CA VAL A 3 -5.38 20.38 13.26
C VAL A 3 -5.41 19.01 13.94
N LYS A 4 -5.82 18.97 15.20
CA LYS A 4 -6.05 17.71 15.94
C LYS A 4 -7.53 17.38 15.89
N VAL A 5 -7.84 16.12 15.59
CA VAL A 5 -9.21 15.60 15.54
C VAL A 5 -9.28 14.29 16.32
N ARG A 6 -10.44 13.99 16.90
CA ARG A 6 -10.70 12.67 17.50
C ARG A 6 -11.14 11.72 16.38
N LEU A 7 -10.49 10.56 16.28
CA LEU A 7 -10.86 9.49 15.36
C LEU A 7 -11.33 8.29 16.16
N ASP A 8 -12.46 7.73 15.74
CA ASP A 8 -13.03 6.52 16.30
C ASP A 8 -12.41 5.30 15.61
N ILE A 9 -11.52 4.61 16.32
CA ILE A 9 -10.75 3.47 15.80
C ILE A 9 -11.58 2.19 15.67
N SER A 10 -12.78 2.14 16.27
CA SER A 10 -13.69 1.00 16.10
C SER A 10 -14.26 0.93 14.67
N LYS A 11 -14.21 2.06 13.95
CA LYS A 11 -14.64 2.21 12.57
C LYS A 11 -13.45 2.08 11.61
N SER A 12 -13.75 1.65 10.40
CA SER A 12 -12.76 1.56 9.33
C SER A 12 -12.16 2.94 9.01
N LEU A 13 -10.87 2.95 8.68
CA LEU A 13 -10.16 4.15 8.26
C LEU A 13 -10.82 4.79 7.04
N LYS A 14 -10.88 6.13 7.03
CA LYS A 14 -11.34 6.86 5.85
C LYS A 14 -10.27 6.84 4.77
N ARG A 15 -10.67 6.55 3.53
CA ARG A 15 -9.77 6.50 2.36
C ARG A 15 -9.61 7.86 1.68
N TRP A 16 -10.67 8.65 1.72
CA TRP A 16 -10.75 9.96 1.09
C TRP A 16 -11.69 10.87 1.86
N LEU A 17 -11.57 12.18 1.62
CA LEU A 17 -12.50 13.20 2.07
C LEU A 17 -13.04 13.96 0.87
N ARG A 18 -14.28 14.45 1.00
CA ARG A 18 -14.88 15.40 0.07
C ARG A 18 -14.83 16.76 0.73
N LEU A 19 -14.20 17.71 0.07
CA LEU A 19 -13.98 19.06 0.58
C LEU A 19 -14.50 20.05 -0.47
N LYS A 20 -15.16 21.12 -0.01
CA LYS A 20 -15.40 22.30 -0.85
C LYS A 20 -14.27 23.28 -0.60
N LEU A 21 -13.59 23.72 -1.65
CA LEU A 21 -12.45 24.61 -1.54
C LEU A 21 -12.86 26.04 -1.96
N GLY A 22 -12.82 26.98 -1.02
CA GLY A 22 -13.16 28.37 -1.30
C GLY A 22 -14.66 28.60 -1.47
N LYS A 23 -15.03 29.46 -2.43
CA LYS A 23 -16.42 29.92 -2.65
C LYS A 23 -17.14 29.14 -3.76
N SER A 24 -16.47 28.23 -4.46
CA SER A 24 -17.11 27.40 -5.48
C SER A 24 -17.93 26.28 -4.82
N ASP A 25 -18.98 25.83 -5.50
CA ASP A 25 -19.76 24.67 -5.05
C ASP A 25 -19.10 23.33 -5.44
N GLU A 26 -17.91 23.38 -6.05
CA GLU A 26 -17.18 22.22 -6.51
C GLU A 26 -16.66 21.40 -5.33
N VAL A 27 -16.98 20.10 -5.33
CA VAL A 27 -16.56 19.17 -4.29
C VAL A 27 -15.35 18.38 -4.77
N THR A 28 -14.17 18.72 -4.26
CA THR A 28 -12.92 17.99 -4.54
C THR A 28 -12.80 16.77 -3.63
N LYS A 29 -12.47 15.63 -4.22
CA LYS A 29 -12.16 14.40 -3.49
C LYS A 29 -10.65 14.30 -3.26
N VAL A 30 -10.22 14.27 -2.00
CA VAL A 30 -8.81 14.14 -1.62
C VAL A 30 -8.54 12.79 -0.99
N ASN A 31 -7.46 12.13 -1.39
CA ASN A 31 -7.04 10.87 -0.77
C ASN A 31 -6.33 11.12 0.56
N LEU A 32 -6.56 10.25 1.53
CA LEU A 32 -5.93 10.32 2.85
C LEU A 32 -4.73 9.37 2.92
N LYS A 33 -3.68 9.83 3.59
CA LYS A 33 -2.59 9.00 4.08
C LYS A 33 -2.38 9.29 5.56
N TYR A 34 -2.05 8.26 6.32
CA TYR A 34 -1.90 8.30 7.77
C TYR A 34 -0.43 8.15 8.13
N GLU A 35 0.10 9.12 8.88
CA GLU A 35 1.43 9.01 9.47
C GLU A 35 1.36 8.19 10.77
N ARG A 36 2.36 7.32 10.98
CA ARG A 36 2.46 6.44 12.16
C ARG A 36 1.19 5.61 12.39
N LEU A 37 0.58 5.15 11.32
CA LEU A 37 -0.59 4.28 11.38
C LEU A 37 -0.19 2.96 12.07
N PRO A 38 -0.85 2.57 13.18
CA PRO A 38 -0.62 1.26 13.79
C PRO A 38 -1.06 0.12 12.88
N GLU A 39 -0.82 -1.12 13.30
CA GLU A 39 -1.35 -2.27 12.56
C GLU A 39 -2.87 -2.16 12.36
N PHE A 40 -3.30 -2.40 11.12
CA PHE A 40 -4.70 -2.36 10.74
C PHE A 40 -5.01 -3.46 9.73
N CYS A 41 -6.26 -3.89 9.73
CA CYS A 41 -6.72 -4.96 8.87
C CYS A 41 -6.96 -4.46 7.45
N PHE A 42 -6.35 -5.09 6.44
CA PHE A 42 -6.54 -4.68 5.04
C PHE A 42 -7.93 -5.07 4.50
N ALA A 43 -8.55 -6.09 5.09
CA ALA A 43 -9.91 -6.51 4.72
C ALA A 43 -10.97 -5.52 5.24
N SER A 44 -10.95 -5.23 6.54
CA SER A 44 -11.99 -4.41 7.20
C SER A 44 -11.61 -2.93 7.37
N GLY A 45 -10.33 -2.58 7.26
CA GLY A 45 -9.81 -1.23 7.46
C GLY A 45 -9.79 -0.75 8.91
N LYS A 46 -10.07 -1.63 9.88
CA LYS A 46 -10.08 -1.30 11.32
C LYS A 46 -8.67 -1.44 11.92
N VAL A 47 -8.37 -0.59 12.89
CA VAL A 47 -7.08 -0.60 13.61
C VAL A 47 -7.10 -1.66 14.71
N GLY A 48 -5.94 -2.27 14.98
CA GLY A 48 -5.71 -3.12 16.15
C GLY A 48 -5.71 -4.64 15.89
N HIS A 49 -5.84 -5.07 14.64
CA HIS A 49 -5.70 -6.48 14.27
C HIS A 49 -5.23 -6.63 12.81
N GLY A 50 -4.59 -7.74 12.50
CA GLY A 50 -4.21 -8.12 11.14
C GLY A 50 -5.34 -8.83 10.38
N ILE A 51 -5.15 -9.06 9.07
CA ILE A 51 -6.15 -9.75 8.23
C ILE A 51 -6.51 -11.16 8.71
N LYS A 52 -5.55 -11.87 9.33
CA LYS A 52 -5.72 -13.24 9.83
C LYS A 52 -6.65 -13.31 11.06
N GLU A 53 -6.63 -12.25 11.87
CA GLU A 53 -7.38 -12.13 13.13
C GLU A 53 -8.71 -11.40 12.94
N CYS A 54 -9.02 -11.01 11.71
CA CYS A 54 -10.25 -10.31 11.40
C CYS A 54 -11.46 -11.24 11.61
N LEU A 55 -12.40 -10.80 12.45
CA LEU A 55 -13.65 -11.50 12.74
C LEU A 55 -14.73 -11.25 11.68
N ASP A 56 -14.52 -10.24 10.82
CA ASP A 56 -15.41 -9.93 9.71
C ASP A 56 -15.13 -10.88 8.54
N GLU A 57 -15.92 -11.95 8.45
CA GLU A 57 -15.78 -12.99 7.43
C GLU A 57 -16.03 -12.48 6.01
N GLU A 58 -16.99 -11.57 5.82
CA GLU A 58 -17.32 -10.99 4.52
C GLU A 58 -16.16 -10.14 3.99
N ALA A 59 -15.58 -9.32 4.87
CA ALA A 59 -14.38 -8.56 4.56
C ALA A 59 -13.21 -9.49 4.20
N ARG A 60 -13.03 -10.59 4.95
CA ARG A 60 -11.96 -11.56 4.67
C ARG A 60 -12.14 -12.26 3.33
N LYS A 61 -13.34 -12.73 3.00
CA LYS A 61 -13.63 -13.41 1.72
C LYS A 61 -13.22 -12.55 0.53
N THR A 62 -13.48 -11.24 0.60
CA THR A 62 -13.05 -10.28 -0.45
C THR A 62 -11.54 -10.28 -0.68
N GLY A 63 -10.73 -10.43 0.37
CA GLY A 63 -9.27 -10.45 0.26
C GLY A 63 -8.67 -11.82 -0.11
N PHE A 64 -9.43 -12.91 0.05
CA PHE A 64 -8.99 -14.27 -0.26
C PHE A 64 -9.36 -14.72 -1.68
N ASP A 65 -10.44 -14.16 -2.26
CA ASP A 65 -10.94 -14.50 -3.61
C ASP A 65 -10.10 -13.88 -4.75
N GLY A 66 -8.82 -13.60 -4.51
CA GLY A 66 -7.92 -12.97 -5.48
C GLY A 66 -8.20 -11.49 -5.77
N PHE A 67 -9.29 -10.92 -5.24
CA PHE A 67 -9.57 -9.49 -5.35
C PHE A 67 -8.67 -8.67 -4.41
N PRO A 68 -8.23 -7.48 -4.85
CA PRO A 68 -7.46 -6.59 -4.00
C PRO A 68 -8.32 -6.16 -2.81
N ASN A 69 -7.72 -6.23 -1.62
CA ASN A 69 -8.33 -5.73 -0.40
C ASN A 69 -8.79 -4.27 -0.56
N LYS A 70 -9.90 -3.92 0.11
CA LYS A 70 -10.48 -2.56 0.08
C LYS A 70 -9.50 -1.49 0.59
N PHE A 71 -8.54 -1.92 1.40
CA PHE A 71 -7.48 -1.12 2.01
C PHE A 71 -6.12 -1.75 1.72
N GLY A 72 -5.06 -0.96 1.86
CA GLY A 72 -3.69 -1.45 1.66
C GLY A 72 -2.64 -0.47 2.14
N SER A 73 -1.38 -0.84 1.90
CA SER A 73 -0.20 -0.07 2.33
C SER A 73 -0.16 1.36 1.80
N TRP A 74 -0.89 1.67 0.72
CA TRP A 74 -1.05 3.02 0.16
C TRP A 74 -1.71 4.02 1.13
N LEU A 75 -2.37 3.55 2.19
CA LEU A 75 -2.86 4.40 3.29
C LEU A 75 -1.76 4.86 4.24
N ASN A 76 -0.61 4.20 4.26
CA ASN A 76 0.53 4.66 5.06
C ASN A 76 1.17 5.86 4.36
N ALA A 77 1.37 6.93 5.12
CA ALA A 77 2.26 8.00 4.69
C ALA A 77 3.72 7.54 4.82
N SER A 78 4.55 7.89 3.84
CA SER A 78 5.99 7.72 3.98
C SER A 78 6.45 8.56 5.17
N LEU A 79 7.09 7.92 6.15
CA LEU A 79 7.72 8.67 7.23
C LEU A 79 8.94 9.39 6.64
N PRO A 80 9.12 10.70 6.88
CA PRO A 80 10.40 11.34 6.56
C PRO A 80 11.49 10.60 7.34
N ASP A 81 12.55 10.24 6.63
CA ASP A 81 13.60 9.35 7.11
C ASP A 81 14.14 9.87 8.45
N ARG A 82 13.80 9.15 9.53
CA ARG A 82 14.48 9.38 10.80
C ARG A 82 15.85 8.77 10.60
N VAL A 83 16.90 9.60 10.60
CA VAL A 83 18.29 9.14 10.66
C VAL A 83 18.37 8.01 11.68
N LYS A 84 18.53 6.77 11.19
CA LYS A 84 18.55 5.57 12.03
C LYS A 84 19.69 5.72 13.04
N PRO A 85 19.46 5.64 14.36
CA PRO A 85 20.52 5.23 15.25
C PRO A 85 20.92 3.82 14.82
N ARG A 86 22.18 3.63 14.45
CA ARG A 86 22.73 2.32 14.09
C ARG A 86 22.58 1.37 15.27
N PHE A 87 21.57 0.50 15.23
CA PHE A 87 21.54 -0.75 15.99
C PHE A 87 21.06 -1.88 15.07
N GLY A 88 21.73 -3.02 15.18
CA GLY A 88 21.93 -4.03 14.13
C GLY A 88 20.69 -4.75 13.58
N SER A 89 20.91 -5.26 12.37
CA SER A 89 20.18 -6.25 11.56
C SER A 89 18.93 -6.94 12.13
N GLN A 90 17.83 -6.85 11.38
CA GLN A 90 17.19 -8.02 10.77
C GLN A 90 16.41 -7.59 9.52
N THR A 91 16.78 -8.21 8.41
CA THR A 91 16.27 -8.05 7.04
C THR A 91 14.91 -8.72 6.86
N PHE A 92 13.98 -8.04 6.18
CA PHE A 92 13.05 -8.71 5.27
C PHE A 92 12.89 -7.81 4.04
N GLU A 93 13.79 -8.04 3.09
CA GLU A 93 13.80 -7.43 1.76
C GLU A 93 12.76 -8.14 0.90
N SER A 94 11.65 -7.48 0.57
CA SER A 94 10.75 -7.95 -0.49
C SER A 94 10.89 -7.03 -1.69
N SER A 95 11.65 -7.53 -2.65
CA SER A 95 12.13 -6.84 -3.84
C SER A 95 11.00 -6.46 -4.80
N LEU A 96 10.93 -5.17 -5.16
CA LEU A 96 10.13 -4.63 -6.26
C LEU A 96 11.00 -4.62 -7.53
N LYS A 97 10.99 -5.71 -8.33
CA LYS A 97 11.64 -5.70 -9.66
C LYS A 97 10.72 -5.03 -10.69
N ARG A 98 10.96 -3.75 -10.93
CA ARG A 98 10.55 -3.02 -12.15
C ARG A 98 11.81 -2.57 -12.86
N SER A 99 12.21 -3.29 -13.91
CA SER A 99 12.95 -2.75 -15.06
C SER A 99 13.31 -3.90 -16.01
N ARG A 100 12.60 -4.03 -17.13
CA ARG A 100 13.12 -4.73 -18.32
C ARG A 100 12.96 -3.79 -19.50
N SER A 101 14.06 -3.10 -19.80
CA SER A 101 14.32 -2.24 -20.97
C SER A 101 15.85 -2.26 -21.04
N LEU A 102 16.58 -2.62 -22.11
CA LEU A 102 16.32 -2.80 -23.53
C LEU A 102 17.36 -3.81 -24.09
N GLU A 103 16.93 -4.53 -25.11
CA GLU A 103 17.64 -5.00 -26.33
C GLU A 103 19.03 -5.66 -26.37
N ALA A 104 19.07 -6.61 -27.33
CA ALA A 104 20.17 -6.99 -28.22
C ALA A 104 21.35 -7.81 -27.65
N LEU A 105 21.36 -9.11 -27.95
CA LEU A 105 22.40 -9.75 -28.76
C LEU A 105 21.78 -10.98 -29.45
N ARG A 106 21.82 -10.99 -30.79
CA ARG A 106 21.41 -12.10 -31.65
C ARG A 106 22.59 -13.05 -31.75
N GLU A 107 22.43 -14.30 -31.36
CA GLU A 107 23.32 -15.39 -31.76
C GLU A 107 22.47 -16.64 -31.95
N ILE A 108 22.64 -17.32 -33.08
CA ILE A 108 22.98 -18.75 -33.12
C ILE A 108 23.52 -19.02 -34.53
N GLU A 109 24.81 -19.29 -34.51
CA GLU A 109 25.63 -19.96 -35.50
C GLU A 109 25.01 -21.32 -35.88
N GLY A 110 24.88 -21.60 -37.18
CA GLY A 110 24.46 -22.89 -37.71
C GLY A 110 25.58 -23.46 -38.57
N ASP A 111 26.47 -24.23 -37.95
CA ASP A 111 27.38 -25.15 -38.63
C ASP A 111 26.73 -26.55 -38.66
N GLY A 112 26.82 -27.23 -39.80
CA GLY A 112 26.10 -28.46 -40.05
C GLY A 112 26.39 -29.08 -41.43
N SER A 113 27.64 -29.53 -41.58
CA SER A 113 28.13 -30.68 -42.36
C SER A 113 27.72 -30.90 -43.82
N VAL A 114 28.77 -31.00 -44.64
CA VAL A 114 28.81 -31.56 -45.99
C VAL A 114 28.51 -33.07 -45.99
N SER A 115 27.77 -33.53 -47.00
CA SER A 115 27.91 -34.83 -47.65
C SER A 115 27.33 -34.73 -49.06
#